data_AF-A0A0C3E8H0-F1
#
_entry.id   AF-A0A0C3E8H0-F1
#
_cell.length_a   1.000
_cell.length_b   1.000
_cell.length_c   1.000
_cell.angle_alpha   90.00
_cell.angle_beta   90.00
_cell.angle_gamma   90.00
#
_symmetry.space_group_name_H-M   'P 1'
#
loop_
_entity.id
_entity.type
_entity.pdbx_description
1 polymer ?
#
loop_
_entity_poly.entity_id
_entity_poly.type
_entity_poly.pdbx_seq_one_letter_code
_entity_poly.pdbx_strand_id
1 'polypeptide(L)'
;MVMLKKFKQTQDQWGGSSDVIDHWLETRQSLIVEYCKLAALQPCSKTNVIELPTPAELQNFCQHLVDYISEGHFKIYDMVMDRWKATGFIVTDDINQTYGQIVLTTDPLLNFNDKYSEVSEEDELDEFDSDMSLIGEILETRFEVEDQLIQQIAESLSMPPGA
;
A
#
# COMPACT_ATOMS: atom_id res chain seq x y z
N MET A 1 0.36 13.58 -5.80
CA MET A 1 1.83 13.64 -5.57
C MET A 1 2.27 13.61 -4.09
N VAL A 2 1.36 13.68 -3.11
CA VAL A 2 1.70 13.61 -1.67
C VAL A 2 2.22 12.22 -1.26
N MET A 3 1.55 11.14 -1.70
CA MET A 3 1.97 9.76 -1.42
C MET A 3 3.42 9.46 -1.81
N LEU A 4 3.83 9.78 -3.05
CA LEU A 4 5.22 9.56 -3.51
C LEU A 4 6.24 10.36 -2.69
N LYS A 5 5.88 11.54 -2.20
CA LYS A 5 6.78 12.36 -1.37
C LYS A 5 6.95 11.74 0.02
N LYS A 6 5.84 11.35 0.66
CA LYS A 6 5.87 10.67 1.97
C LYS A 6 6.62 9.33 1.88
N PHE A 7 6.33 8.54 0.85
CA PHE A 7 7.05 7.31 0.55
C PHE A 7 8.57 7.51 0.52
N LYS A 8 9.06 8.51 -0.23
CA LYS A 8 10.50 8.80 -0.29
C LYS A 8 11.09 9.16 1.07
N GLN A 9 10.36 9.90 1.90
CA GLN A 9 10.82 10.22 3.26
C GLN A 9 10.97 8.96 4.11
N THR A 10 9.99 8.04 4.07
CA THR A 10 10.07 6.75 4.76
C THR A 10 11.23 5.90 4.22
N GLN A 11 11.38 5.84 2.89
CA GLN A 11 12.47 5.11 2.24
C GLN A 11 13.85 5.66 2.62
N ASP A 12 14.02 6.99 2.65
CA ASP A 12 15.28 7.62 3.04
C ASP A 12 15.62 7.38 4.52
N GLN A 13 14.61 7.24 5.38
CA GLN A 13 14.80 7.02 6.82
C GLN A 13 15.07 5.55 7.17
N TRP A 14 14.35 4.63 6.55
CA TRP A 14 14.29 3.22 6.98
C TRP A 14 14.79 2.22 5.95
N GLY A 15 14.99 2.63 4.69
CA GLY A 15 15.60 1.80 3.67
C GLY A 15 17.00 1.32 4.08
N GLY A 16 17.28 0.05 3.85
CA GLY A 16 18.50 -0.64 4.25
C GLY A 16 18.53 -1.12 5.70
N SER A 17 17.48 -0.87 6.50
CA SER A 17 17.43 -1.31 7.91
C SER A 17 17.16 -2.80 8.07
N SER A 18 16.47 -3.41 7.11
CA SER A 18 16.16 -4.84 7.09
C SER A 18 15.64 -5.25 5.72
N ASP A 19 15.98 -6.47 5.27
CA ASP A 19 15.42 -7.06 4.05
C ASP A 19 13.88 -7.04 4.02
N VAL A 20 13.23 -7.16 5.19
CA VAL A 20 11.76 -7.12 5.32
C VAL A 20 11.21 -5.74 4.98
N ILE A 21 11.87 -4.69 5.49
CA ILE A 21 11.46 -3.29 5.27
C ILE A 21 11.73 -2.90 3.81
N ASP A 22 12.88 -3.30 3.27
CA ASP A 22 13.23 -3.02 1.88
C ASP A 22 12.25 -3.66 0.90
N HIS A 23 11.90 -4.93 1.12
CA HIS A 23 10.87 -5.62 0.33
C HIS A 23 9.50 -4.92 0.44
N TRP A 24 9.10 -4.50 1.64
CA TRP A 24 7.84 -3.76 1.83
C TRP A 24 7.82 -2.46 1.02
N LEU A 25 8.89 -1.66 1.13
CA LEU A 25 8.98 -0.38 0.46
C LEU A 25 9.03 -0.53 -1.07
N GLU A 26 9.68 -1.58 -1.58
CA GLU A 26 9.72 -1.89 -3.02
C GLU A 26 8.33 -2.23 -3.58
N THR A 27 7.60 -3.15 -2.95
CA THR A 27 6.24 -3.49 -3.39
C THR A 27 5.32 -2.27 -3.30
N ARG A 28 5.43 -1.47 -2.22
CA ARG A 28 4.65 -0.23 -2.07
C ARG A 28 4.94 0.78 -3.19
N GLN A 29 6.21 0.98 -3.53
CA GLN A 29 6.60 1.93 -4.57
C GLN A 29 5.95 1.59 -5.91
N SER A 30 5.98 0.30 -6.26
CA SER A 30 5.42 -0.20 -7.51
C SER A 30 3.91 0.06 -7.56
N LEU A 31 3.18 -0.22 -6.48
CA LEU A 31 1.74 0.06 -6.39
C LEU A 31 1.43 1.56 -6.52
N ILE A 32 2.18 2.43 -5.85
CA ILE A 32 2.00 3.89 -5.95
C ILE A 32 2.20 4.37 -7.38
N VAL A 33 3.22 3.86 -8.08
CA VAL A 33 3.51 4.24 -9.47
C VAL A 33 2.37 3.85 -10.39
N GLU A 34 1.81 2.65 -10.23
CA GLU A 34 0.66 2.20 -11.03
C GLU A 34 -0.60 3.00 -10.75
N TYR A 35 -0.92 3.23 -9.47
CA TYR A 35 -2.01 4.14 -9.09
C TYR A 35 -1.85 5.52 -9.75
N CYS A 36 -0.65 6.11 -9.71
CA CYS A 36 -0.40 7.42 -10.33
C CYS A 36 -0.58 7.40 -11.85
N LYS A 37 -0.27 6.29 -12.52
CA LYS A 37 -0.49 6.16 -13.98
C LYS A 37 -1.98 6.17 -14.28
N LEU A 38 -2.76 5.37 -13.57
CA LEU A 38 -4.23 5.32 -13.74
C LEU A 38 -4.89 6.65 -13.40
N ALA A 39 -4.47 7.29 -12.31
CA ALA A 39 -5.00 8.61 -11.91
C ALA A 39 -4.57 9.75 -12.85
N ALA A 40 -3.48 9.60 -13.60
CA ALA A 40 -3.03 10.61 -14.57
C ALA A 40 -3.83 10.62 -15.87
N LEU A 41 -4.64 9.58 -16.11
CA LEU A 41 -5.56 9.49 -17.24
C LEU A 41 -6.79 10.42 -17.08
N GLN A 42 -6.94 11.02 -15.90
CA GLN A 42 -7.94 12.05 -15.63
C GLN A 42 -7.75 13.29 -16.52
N PRO A 43 -8.83 14.01 -16.87
CA PRO A 43 -8.80 15.09 -17.85
C PRO A 43 -7.84 16.21 -17.43
N CYS A 44 -6.64 16.22 -18.02
CA CYS A 44 -5.73 17.35 -17.95
C CYS A 44 -6.27 18.42 -18.89
N SER A 45 -6.49 19.66 -18.41
CA SER A 45 -7.27 20.74 -19.04
C SER A 45 -6.84 21.22 -20.43
N LYS A 46 -5.95 20.52 -21.13
CA LYS A 46 -5.40 20.87 -22.45
C LYS A 46 -6.02 20.07 -23.61
N THR A 47 -6.68 18.95 -23.33
CA THR A 47 -7.37 18.13 -24.33
C THR A 47 -8.65 17.59 -23.71
N ASN A 48 -9.82 17.91 -24.28
CA ASN A 48 -11.14 17.45 -23.81
C ASN A 48 -11.40 15.95 -24.08
N VAL A 49 -10.35 15.13 -24.13
CA VAL A 49 -10.45 13.68 -24.32
C VAL A 49 -10.10 13.05 -22.98
N ILE A 50 -11.09 12.41 -22.36
CA ILE A 50 -10.88 11.52 -21.22
C ILE A 50 -10.36 10.22 -21.83
N GLU A 51 -9.08 9.89 -21.62
CA GLU A 51 -8.59 8.56 -21.93
C GLU A 51 -8.92 7.69 -20.72
N LEU A 52 -9.85 6.75 -20.86
CA LEU A 52 -10.11 5.76 -19.82
C LEU A 52 -8.99 4.70 -19.84
N PRO A 53 -8.63 4.11 -18.69
CA PRO A 53 -7.68 3.00 -18.67
C PRO A 53 -8.24 1.81 -19.45
N THR A 54 -7.35 1.05 -20.06
CA THR A 54 -7.74 -0.21 -20.68
C THR A 54 -8.14 -1.25 -19.61
N PRO A 55 -9.01 -2.22 -19.94
CA PRO A 55 -9.31 -3.35 -19.05
C PRO A 55 -8.07 -4.06 -18.50
N ALA A 56 -7.04 -4.23 -19.33
CA ALA A 56 -5.78 -4.85 -18.92
C ALA A 56 -5.02 -4.01 -17.88
N GLU A 57 -5.00 -2.68 -18.01
CA GLU A 57 -4.37 -1.80 -17.02
C GLU A 57 -5.12 -1.81 -15.68
N LEU A 58 -6.46 -1.82 -15.71
CA LEU A 58 -7.29 -1.97 -14.51
C LEU A 58 -7.06 -3.32 -13.83
N GLN A 59 -7.08 -4.41 -14.59
CA GLN A 59 -6.87 -5.76 -14.07
C GLN A 59 -5.49 -5.90 -13.43
N ASN A 60 -4.44 -5.37 -14.07
CA ASN A 60 -3.08 -5.41 -13.54
C ASN A 60 -2.97 -4.67 -12.20
N PHE A 61 -3.55 -3.46 -12.11
CA PHE A 61 -3.56 -2.70 -10.88
C PHE A 61 -4.36 -3.39 -9.77
N CYS A 62 -5.53 -3.94 -10.09
CA CYS A 62 -6.36 -4.69 -9.15
C CYS A 62 -5.63 -5.91 -8.60
N GLN A 63 -4.99 -6.70 -9.47
CA GLN A 63 -4.17 -7.85 -9.08
C GLN A 63 -3.03 -7.42 -8.14
N HIS A 64 -2.31 -6.36 -8.50
CA HIS A 64 -1.20 -5.87 -7.70
C HIS A 64 -1.66 -5.30 -6.35
N LEU A 65 -2.82 -4.64 -6.30
CA LEU A 65 -3.43 -4.16 -5.06
C LEU A 65 -3.75 -5.34 -4.12
N VAL A 66 -4.37 -6.39 -4.63
CA VAL A 66 -4.68 -7.61 -3.86
C VAL A 66 -3.41 -8.31 -3.41
N ASP A 67 -2.41 -8.42 -4.29
CA ASP A 67 -1.12 -9.02 -3.96
C ASP A 67 -0.41 -8.22 -2.86
N TYR A 68 -0.44 -6.89 -2.92
CA TYR A 68 0.13 -6.02 -1.89
C TYR A 68 -0.56 -6.17 -0.53
N ILE A 69 -1.90 -6.23 -0.53
CA ILE A 69 -2.69 -6.45 0.69
C ILE A 69 -2.38 -7.83 1.29
N SER A 70 -2.37 -8.86 0.44
CA SER A 70 -2.14 -10.25 0.83
C SER A 70 -0.71 -10.46 1.32
N GLU A 71 0.28 -9.89 0.64
CA GLU A 71 1.68 -9.96 1.04
C GLU A 71 1.92 -9.27 2.38
N GLY A 72 1.24 -8.14 2.63
CA GLY A 72 1.14 -7.55 3.95
C GLY A 72 0.68 -8.59 4.97
N HIS A 73 -0.56 -9.05 4.86
CA HIS A 73 -1.23 -9.94 5.83
C HIS A 73 -0.53 -11.28 6.10
N PHE A 74 0.07 -11.90 5.09
CA PHE A 74 0.54 -13.28 5.19
C PHE A 74 2.05 -13.46 5.14
N LYS A 75 2.82 -12.45 4.72
CA LYS A 75 4.28 -12.61 4.57
C LYS A 75 5.04 -11.60 5.39
N ILE A 76 4.73 -10.31 5.24
CA ILE A 76 5.48 -9.27 5.94
C ILE A 76 5.29 -9.39 7.45
N TYR A 77 4.05 -9.61 7.92
CA TYR A 77 3.83 -9.78 9.36
C TYR A 77 4.49 -11.02 9.93
N ASP A 78 4.48 -12.15 9.22
CA ASP A 78 5.18 -13.36 9.65
C ASP A 78 6.69 -13.12 9.75
N MET A 79 7.29 -12.46 8.74
CA MET A 79 8.70 -12.08 8.75
C MET A 79 9.04 -11.17 9.94
N VAL A 80 8.17 -10.21 10.27
CA VAL A 80 8.35 -9.31 11.42
C VAL A 80 8.25 -10.08 12.75
N MET A 81 7.21 -10.91 12.92
CA MET A 81 7.03 -11.73 14.12
C MET A 81 8.23 -12.63 14.36
N ASP A 82 8.75 -13.26 13.31
CA ASP A 82 9.89 -14.17 13.43
C ASP A 82 11.18 -13.43 13.81
N ARG A 83 11.37 -12.20 13.31
CA ARG A 83 12.47 -11.34 13.74
C ARG A 83 12.34 -10.94 15.22
N TRP A 84 11.15 -10.57 15.66
CA TRP A 84 10.92 -10.24 17.08
C TRP A 84 11.14 -11.42 18.01
N LYS A 85 10.67 -12.61 17.64
CA LYS A 85 10.98 -13.84 18.38
C LYS A 85 12.48 -14.08 18.47
N ALA A 86 13.22 -13.85 17.38
CA ALA A 86 14.67 -14.04 17.35
C ALA A 86 15.44 -13.04 18.23
N THR A 87 14.93 -11.81 18.41
CA THR A 87 15.53 -10.79 19.28
C THR A 87 15.01 -10.84 20.73
N GLY A 88 13.99 -11.66 21.01
CA GLY A 88 13.30 -11.68 22.30
C GLY A 88 12.39 -10.48 22.54
N PHE A 89 12.07 -9.71 21.49
CA PHE A 89 11.16 -8.57 21.55
C PHE A 89 9.72 -9.05 21.77
N ILE A 90 9.02 -8.38 22.69
CA ILE A 90 7.61 -8.66 23.01
C ILE A 90 6.76 -7.58 22.34
N VAL A 91 5.79 -8.02 21.52
CA VAL A 91 4.84 -7.15 20.83
C VAL A 91 4.08 -6.29 21.84
N THR A 92 4.06 -4.98 21.61
CA THR A 92 3.32 -4.03 22.44
C THR A 92 1.87 -3.87 21.97
N ASP A 93 1.00 -3.39 22.85
CA ASP A 93 -0.39 -3.06 22.49
C ASP A 93 -0.46 -2.01 21.38
N ASP A 94 0.47 -1.05 21.38
CA ASP A 94 0.58 -0.02 20.33
C ASP A 94 0.81 -0.63 18.95
N ILE A 95 1.71 -1.63 18.83
CA ILE A 95 1.95 -2.34 17.57
C ILE A 95 0.68 -3.07 17.10
N ASN A 96 -0.01 -3.75 18.03
CA ASN A 96 -1.25 -4.46 17.71
C ASN A 96 -2.35 -3.50 17.26
N GLN A 97 -2.42 -2.30 17.85
CA GLN A 97 -3.36 -1.27 17.45
C GLN A 97 -3.04 -0.72 16.06
N THR A 98 -1.78 -0.41 15.77
CA THR A 98 -1.33 0.02 14.42
C THR A 98 -1.71 -1.02 13.37
N TYR A 99 -1.48 -2.30 13.66
CA TYR A 99 -1.92 -3.39 12.79
C TYR A 99 -3.44 -3.39 12.56
N GLY A 100 -4.22 -3.26 13.64
CA GLY A 100 -5.67 -3.21 13.55
C GLY A 100 -6.17 -2.08 12.65
N GLN A 101 -5.50 -0.93 12.64
CA GLN A 101 -5.83 0.18 11.75
C GLN A 101 -5.55 -0.14 10.27
N ILE A 102 -4.48 -0.87 9.96
CA ILE A 102 -4.20 -1.33 8.58
C ILE A 102 -5.34 -2.25 8.10
N VAL A 103 -5.79 -3.19 8.94
CA VAL A 103 -6.88 -4.12 8.60
C VAL A 103 -8.17 -3.37 8.21
N LEU A 104 -8.48 -2.25 8.87
CA LEU A 104 -9.68 -1.46 8.56
C LEU A 104 -9.66 -0.85 7.14
N THR A 105 -8.49 -0.75 6.51
CA THR A 105 -8.35 -0.27 5.13
C THR A 105 -8.54 -1.36 4.08
N THR A 106 -8.54 -2.64 4.48
CA THR A 106 -8.55 -3.77 3.56
C THR A 106 -9.87 -3.91 2.81
N ASP A 107 -11.00 -3.93 3.53
CA ASP A 107 -12.33 -4.11 2.93
C ASP A 107 -12.65 -3.13 1.79
N PRO A 108 -12.47 -1.80 1.95
CA PRO A 108 -12.80 -0.88 0.85
C PRO A 108 -11.83 -1.00 -0.33
N LEU A 109 -10.57 -1.42 -0.12
CA LEU A 109 -9.64 -1.70 -1.22
C LEU A 109 -10.02 -2.98 -1.98
N LEU A 110 -10.51 -4.01 -1.27
CA LEU A 110 -11.03 -5.22 -1.91
C LEU A 110 -12.32 -4.94 -2.68
N ASN A 111 -13.21 -4.10 -2.16
CA ASN A 111 -14.43 -3.70 -2.89
C ASN A 111 -14.10 -2.99 -4.21
N PHE A 112 -13.02 -2.20 -4.27
CA PHE A 112 -12.54 -1.62 -5.51
C PHE A 112 -12.06 -2.70 -6.49
N ASN A 113 -11.26 -3.66 -6.01
CA ASN A 113 -10.83 -4.79 -6.83
C ASN A 113 -12.03 -5.56 -7.40
N ASP A 114 -13.02 -5.87 -6.58
CA ASP A 114 -14.20 -6.63 -7.00
C ASP A 114 -15.01 -5.91 -8.10
N LYS A 115 -14.97 -4.57 -8.10
CA LYS A 115 -15.64 -3.75 -9.11
C LYS A 115 -14.89 -3.66 -10.43
N TYR A 116 -13.56 -3.61 -10.41
CA TYR A 116 -12.75 -3.27 -11.58
C TYR A 116 -11.90 -4.40 -12.17
N SER A 117 -11.75 -5.53 -11.46
CA SER A 117 -10.88 -6.64 -11.88
C SER A 117 -11.36 -7.44 -13.09
N GLU A 118 -12.68 -7.41 -13.37
CA GLU A 118 -13.32 -8.16 -14.47
C GLU A 118 -13.98 -7.25 -15.52
N VAL A 119 -13.68 -5.94 -15.49
CA VAL A 119 -14.17 -4.97 -16.48
C VAL A 119 -13.72 -5.35 -17.90
N SER A 120 -14.60 -5.17 -18.87
CA SER A 120 -14.38 -5.37 -20.31
C SER A 120 -14.39 -4.04 -21.08
N GLU A 121 -14.05 -4.07 -22.38
CA GLU A 121 -14.08 -2.86 -23.24
C GLU A 121 -15.50 -2.30 -23.46
N GLU A 122 -16.54 -3.11 -23.19
CA GLU A 122 -17.94 -2.73 -23.37
C GLU A 122 -18.55 -2.08 -22.12
N ASP A 123 -17.87 -2.15 -20.97
CA ASP A 123 -18.37 -1.64 -19.70
C ASP A 123 -18.15 -0.13 -19.56
N GLU A 124 -19.17 0.57 -19.06
CA GLU A 124 -19.09 1.99 -18.75
C GLU A 124 -18.40 2.22 -17.40
N LEU A 125 -17.44 3.16 -17.37
CA LEU A 125 -16.60 3.47 -16.20
C LEU A 125 -17.03 4.77 -15.50
N ASP A 126 -18.34 5.01 -15.38
CA ASP A 126 -18.91 6.28 -14.93
C ASP A 126 -18.46 6.71 -13.52
N GLU A 127 -18.21 5.74 -12.63
CA GLU A 127 -17.80 5.99 -11.24
C GLU A 127 -16.28 5.89 -11.04
N PHE A 128 -15.50 5.65 -12.10
CA PHE A 128 -14.07 5.38 -12.01
C PHE A 128 -13.30 6.53 -11.36
N ASP A 129 -13.59 7.78 -11.73
CA ASP A 129 -12.87 8.94 -11.17
C ASP A 129 -13.14 9.14 -9.68
N SER A 130 -14.38 8.95 -9.23
CA SER A 130 -14.72 9.02 -7.80
C SER A 130 -14.09 7.88 -7.02
N ASP A 131 -14.10 6.68 -7.59
CA ASP A 131 -13.57 5.49 -6.92
C ASP A 131 -12.04 5.54 -6.84
N MET A 132 -11.36 5.97 -7.91
CA MET A 132 -9.92 6.24 -7.90
C MET A 132 -9.53 7.28 -6.86
N SER A 133 -10.33 8.34 -6.72
CA SER A 133 -10.08 9.36 -5.69
C SER A 133 -10.22 8.77 -4.29
N LEU A 134 -11.29 8.00 -4.05
CA LEU A 134 -11.55 7.34 -2.76
C LEU A 134 -10.46 6.33 -2.40
N ILE A 135 -10.08 5.43 -3.32
CA ILE A 135 -9.01 4.48 -3.03
C ILE A 135 -7.67 5.16 -2.83
N GLY A 136 -7.44 6.30 -3.48
CA GLY A 136 -6.26 7.13 -3.23
C GLY A 136 -6.18 7.58 -1.77
N GLU A 137 -7.27 8.12 -1.23
CA GLU A 137 -7.33 8.55 0.17
C GLU A 137 -7.16 7.38 1.15
N ILE A 138 -7.74 6.22 0.83
CA ILE A 138 -7.59 5.01 1.64
C ILE A 138 -6.15 4.50 1.60
N LEU A 139 -5.52 4.45 0.43
CA LEU A 139 -4.12 4.06 0.26
C LEU A 139 -3.20 5.02 1.02
N GLU A 140 -3.44 6.33 0.96
CA GLU A 140 -2.66 7.30 1.73
C GLU A 140 -2.79 7.03 3.24
N THR A 141 -4.01 6.82 3.73
CA THR A 141 -4.25 6.48 5.14
C THR A 141 -3.54 5.17 5.52
N ARG A 142 -3.64 4.15 4.67
CA ARG A 142 -2.96 2.85 4.88
C ARG A 142 -1.46 3.05 4.99
N PHE A 143 -0.85 3.75 4.04
CA PHE A 143 0.60 3.99 4.03
C PHE A 143 1.07 4.77 5.25
N GLU A 144 0.31 5.75 5.74
CA GLU A 144 0.66 6.49 6.97
C GLU A 144 0.71 5.60 8.21
N VAL A 145 -0.22 4.65 8.32
CA VAL A 145 -0.26 3.69 9.43
C VAL A 145 0.87 2.67 9.27
N GLU A 146 1.12 2.19 8.04
CA GLU A 146 2.24 1.30 7.78
C GLU A 146 3.60 1.96 8.01
N ASP A 147 3.74 3.26 7.75
CA ASP A 147 4.97 4.02 8.06
C ASP A 147 5.27 4.01 9.56
N GLN A 148 4.23 4.16 10.40
CA GLN A 148 4.37 4.04 11.86
C GLN A 148 4.80 2.62 12.25
N LEU A 149 4.22 1.60 11.61
CA LEU A 149 4.61 0.22 11.87
C LEU A 149 6.05 -0.07 11.44
N ILE A 150 6.47 0.41 10.26
CA ILE A 150 7.86 0.31 9.78
C ILE A 150 8.82 0.95 10.77
N GLN A 151 8.51 2.14 11.27
CA GLN A 151 9.31 2.80 12.30
C GLN A 151 9.43 1.92 13.57
N GLN A 152 8.31 1.43 14.11
CA GLN A 152 8.30 0.56 15.29
C GLN A 152 9.13 -0.71 15.08
N ILE A 153 9.03 -1.31 13.89
CA ILE A 153 9.84 -2.48 13.50
C ILE A 153 11.31 -2.10 13.45
N ALA A 154 11.69 -1.05 12.74
CA ALA A 154 13.09 -0.63 12.61
C ALA A 154 13.72 -0.31 13.98
N GLU A 155 13.00 0.42 14.84
CA GLU A 155 13.44 0.74 16.21
C GLU A 155 13.62 -0.53 17.05
N SER A 156 12.66 -1.45 17.00
CA SER A 156 12.75 -2.71 17.74
C SER A 156 13.91 -3.61 17.29
N LEU A 157 14.30 -3.57 16.00
CA LEU A 157 15.44 -4.30 15.45
C LEU A 157 16.78 -3.64 15.80
N SER A 158 16.77 -2.35 16.12
CA SER A 158 17.97 -1.60 16.52
C SER A 158 18.34 -1.78 18.00
N MET A 159 17.41 -2.25 18.84
CA MET A 159 17.66 -2.50 20.25
C MET A 159 18.34 -3.87 20.48
N PRO A 160 19.48 -3.94 21.21
CA PRO A 160 20.10 -5.21 21.53
C PRO A 160 19.20 -6.02 22.48
N PRO A 161 19.25 -7.37 22.41
CA PRO A 161 18.48 -8.22 23.32
C PRO A 161 18.86 -7.93 24.78
N GLY A 162 17.89 -7.47 25.59
CA GLY A 162 18.01 -7.33 27.04
C GLY A 162 18.25 -5.92 27.62
N ALA A 163 17.81 -4.85 26.94
CA ALA A 163 17.74 -3.50 27.55
C ALA A 163 16.55 -3.35 28.51
#